data_AF-A0A2N0MF09-F1
#
_entry.id   AF-A0A2N0MF09-F1
#
_cell.length_a   1.000
_cell.length_b   1.000
_cell.length_c   1.000
_cell.angle_alpha   90.00
_cell.angle_beta   90.00
_cell.angle_gamma   90.00
#
_symmetry.space_group_name_H-M   'P 1'
#
loop_
_entity.id
_entity.type
_entity.pdbx_description
1 polymer ?
#
loop_
_entity_poly.entity_id
_entity_poly.type
_entity_poly.pdbx_seq_one_letter_code
_entity_poly.pdbx_strand_id
1 'polypeptide(L)'
;MNQPSANPGSGSDPSESPSWSSRLRNLRDIVLVGAGVSYVIGYIVWSVNAWQNQLGLLPVLDFQYVVAGSIPMVMIILGLAAFVGMLRLKDTNWFLIKETNWFVTEDEKANIWRKRLRTGVSSTRNIALFLIIAAAVLTGLELEKIAAPLFLGSFIWLLLTIWFEASVYERAVSSGTGIFATIERWLTKITRWIALSQGFYIVAGLLVFGLVFYTVEVYPRLPQEFGGGRPRCAHLEISRHRMSSDSLAQIFDPKVLKSENPFQKKSLQPPLI
;
A
#
# COMPACT_ATOMS: atom_id res chain seq x y z
N MET A 1 30.86 43.71 -44.22
CA MET A 1 30.38 42.51 -43.49
C MET A 1 29.80 42.99 -42.17
N ASN A 2 28.48 43.11 -42.08
CA ASN A 2 27.78 43.61 -40.90
C ASN A 2 27.49 42.44 -39.97
N GLN A 3 28.04 42.46 -38.76
CA GLN A 3 27.67 41.51 -37.72
C GLN A 3 26.28 41.85 -37.18
N PRO A 4 25.33 40.91 -37.14
CA PRO A 4 24.04 41.13 -36.51
C PRO A 4 24.24 41.35 -35.00
N SER A 5 23.78 42.50 -34.52
CA SER A 5 23.74 42.88 -33.12
C SER A 5 23.00 41.81 -32.31
N ALA A 6 23.72 41.18 -31.37
CA ALA A 6 23.15 40.26 -30.41
C ALA A 6 22.03 40.97 -29.63
N ASN A 7 20.81 40.49 -29.82
CA ASN A 7 19.64 40.90 -29.05
C ASN A 7 19.92 40.47 -27.59
N PRO A 8 20.04 41.39 -26.61
CA PRO A 8 20.25 41.02 -25.21
C PRO A 8 18.99 40.28 -24.75
N GLY A 9 19.10 38.95 -24.79
CA GLY A 9 18.03 38.03 -24.47
C GLY A 9 17.42 38.42 -23.13
N SER A 10 16.10 38.53 -23.13
CA SER A 10 15.25 38.71 -21.96
C SER A 10 15.68 37.70 -20.90
N GLY A 11 16.52 38.16 -19.96
CA GLY A 11 16.74 37.48 -18.71
C GLY A 11 15.38 37.39 -18.07
N SER A 12 14.80 36.19 -18.05
CA SER A 12 13.60 35.93 -17.27
C SER A 12 13.98 36.25 -15.83
N ASP A 13 13.50 37.38 -15.33
CA ASP A 13 13.78 37.82 -13.96
C ASP A 13 13.42 36.66 -13.01
N PRO A 14 14.38 36.14 -12.21
CA PRO A 14 14.17 34.98 -11.36
C PRO A 14 13.15 35.22 -10.22
N SER A 15 12.48 36.38 -10.18
CA SER A 15 11.52 36.80 -9.18
C SER A 15 10.05 36.77 -9.62
N GLU A 16 9.72 36.42 -10.87
CA GLU A 16 8.30 36.29 -11.26
C GLU A 16 7.67 35.08 -10.56
N SER A 17 6.96 35.35 -9.46
CA SER A 17 6.17 34.34 -8.77
C SER A 17 5.14 33.72 -9.74
N PRO A 18 4.93 32.39 -9.72
CA PRO A 18 4.05 31.74 -10.68
C PRO A 18 2.65 32.33 -10.61
N SER A 19 2.17 32.85 -11.75
CA SER A 19 0.87 33.53 -11.86
C SER A 19 -0.26 32.63 -11.35
N TRP A 20 -1.25 33.22 -10.68
CA TRP A 20 -2.36 32.49 -10.08
C TRP A 20 -3.08 31.55 -11.07
N SER A 21 -3.16 31.94 -12.35
CA SER A 21 -3.74 31.13 -13.43
C SER A 21 -2.99 29.81 -13.70
N SER A 22 -1.67 29.78 -13.49
CA SER A 22 -0.87 28.56 -13.67
C SER A 22 -1.08 27.59 -12.51
N ARG A 23 -1.17 28.11 -11.28
CA ARG A 23 -1.48 27.33 -10.07
C ARG A 23 -2.85 26.66 -10.16
N LEU A 24 -3.88 27.38 -10.63
CA LEU A 24 -5.22 26.82 -10.81
C LEU A 24 -5.28 25.72 -11.87
N ARG A 25 -4.59 25.90 -13.01
CA ARG A 25 -4.50 24.86 -14.05
C ARG A 25 -3.85 23.60 -13.50
N ASN A 26 -2.73 23.74 -12.80
CA ASN A 26 -2.05 22.61 -12.16
C ASN A 26 -2.94 21.91 -11.14
N LEU A 27 -3.67 22.67 -10.30
CA LEU A 27 -4.59 22.09 -9.32
C LEU A 27 -5.71 21.31 -9.99
N ARG A 28 -6.34 21.88 -11.03
CA ARG A 28 -7.39 21.20 -11.80
C ARG A 28 -6.88 19.87 -12.36
N ASP A 29 -5.70 19.88 -12.96
CA ASP A 29 -5.14 18.68 -13.58
C ASP A 29 -4.81 17.61 -12.53
N ILE A 30 -4.26 18.00 -11.36
CA ILE A 30 -4.04 17.09 -10.22
C ILE A 30 -5.36 16.50 -9.72
N VAL A 31 -6.41 17.32 -9.57
CA VAL A 31 -7.73 16.86 -9.11
C VAL A 31 -8.36 15.90 -10.11
N LEU A 32 -8.28 16.18 -11.41
CA LEU A 32 -8.83 15.30 -12.46
C LEU A 32 -8.11 13.96 -12.52
N VAL A 33 -6.78 13.97 -12.50
CA VAL A 33 -5.98 12.74 -12.47
C VAL A 33 -6.24 11.96 -11.17
N GLY A 34 -6.25 12.66 -10.04
CA GLY A 34 -6.50 12.05 -8.73
C GLY A 34 -7.88 11.40 -8.65
N ALA A 35 -8.93 12.10 -9.10
CA ALA A 35 -10.28 11.56 -9.15
C ALA A 35 -10.38 10.33 -10.07
N GLY A 36 -9.73 10.35 -11.24
CA GLY A 36 -9.70 9.21 -12.17
C GLY A 36 -8.98 7.99 -11.59
N VAL A 37 -7.81 8.18 -10.96
CA VAL A 37 -7.08 7.09 -10.28
C VAL A 37 -7.89 6.53 -9.12
N SER A 38 -8.47 7.42 -8.30
CA SER A 38 -9.34 7.05 -7.18
C SER A 38 -10.53 6.21 -7.66
N TYR A 39 -11.16 6.61 -8.77
CA TYR A 39 -12.27 5.87 -9.38
C TYR A 39 -11.89 4.43 -9.75
N VAL A 40 -10.77 4.26 -10.45
CA VAL A 40 -10.30 2.93 -10.89
C VAL A 40 -9.99 2.05 -9.69
N ILE A 41 -9.30 2.58 -8.68
CA ILE A 41 -8.98 1.81 -7.47
C ILE A 41 -10.25 1.43 -6.71
N GLY A 42 -11.20 2.36 -6.55
CA GLY A 42 -12.46 2.08 -5.87
C GLY A 42 -13.32 1.06 -6.63
N TYR A 43 -13.32 1.11 -7.97
CA TYR A 43 -14.00 0.10 -8.78
C TYR A 43 -13.39 -1.30 -8.59
N ILE A 44 -12.06 -1.41 -8.45
CA ILE A 44 -11.40 -2.68 -8.13
C ILE A 44 -11.80 -3.19 -6.75
N VAL A 45 -11.79 -2.32 -5.73
CA VAL A 45 -12.23 -2.67 -4.35
C VAL A 45 -13.66 -3.20 -4.37
N TRP A 46 -14.56 -2.50 -5.05
CA TRP A 46 -15.95 -2.95 -5.22
C TRP A 46 -16.06 -4.25 -5.98
N SER A 47 -15.27 -4.45 -7.05
CA SER A 47 -15.28 -5.67 -7.85
C SER A 47 -14.86 -6.90 -7.05
N VAL A 48 -13.82 -6.76 -6.23
CA VAL A 48 -13.38 -7.81 -5.30
C VAL A 48 -14.49 -8.12 -4.29
N ASN A 49 -15.07 -7.10 -3.68
CA ASN A 49 -16.16 -7.28 -2.71
C ASN A 49 -17.41 -7.91 -3.35
N ALA A 50 -17.76 -7.52 -4.57
CA ALA A 50 -18.91 -8.05 -5.30
C ALA A 50 -18.72 -9.51 -5.70
N TRP A 51 -17.50 -9.90 -6.07
CA TRP A 51 -17.15 -11.29 -6.28
C TRP A 51 -17.32 -12.09 -4.97
N GLN A 52 -16.69 -11.64 -3.88
CA GLN A 52 -16.76 -12.33 -2.58
C GLN A 52 -18.20 -12.54 -2.07
N ASN A 53 -19.08 -11.57 -2.32
CA ASN A 53 -20.47 -11.58 -1.86
C ASN A 53 -21.47 -12.00 -2.95
N GLN A 54 -21.00 -12.47 -4.12
CA GLN A 54 -21.84 -12.89 -5.25
C GLN A 54 -22.90 -11.85 -5.68
N LEU A 55 -22.55 -10.55 -5.63
CA LEU A 55 -23.48 -9.44 -5.89
C LEU A 55 -23.81 -9.25 -7.39
N GLY A 56 -23.18 -10.03 -8.27
CA GLY A 56 -23.32 -9.94 -9.71
C GLY A 56 -22.57 -8.74 -10.31
N LEU A 57 -23.01 -8.29 -11.48
CA LEU A 57 -22.36 -7.18 -12.19
C LEU A 57 -22.54 -5.85 -11.44
N LEU A 58 -21.51 -5.02 -11.54
CA LEU A 58 -21.46 -3.69 -10.95
C LEU A 58 -21.81 -2.63 -12.00
N PRO A 59 -22.53 -1.55 -11.63
CA PRO A 59 -22.73 -0.43 -12.53
C PRO A 59 -21.37 0.21 -12.84
N VAL A 60 -21.13 0.53 -14.11
CA VAL A 60 -19.82 1.07 -14.53
C VAL A 60 -19.65 2.55 -14.14
N LEU A 61 -20.74 3.28 -13.88
CA LEU A 61 -20.77 4.71 -13.57
C LEU A 61 -21.42 4.95 -12.21
N ASP A 62 -20.63 4.97 -11.14
CA ASP A 62 -21.10 5.33 -9.79
C ASP A 62 -20.06 6.21 -9.08
N PHE A 63 -20.50 7.34 -8.53
CA PHE A 63 -19.64 8.26 -7.78
C PHE A 63 -19.06 7.62 -6.51
N GLN A 64 -19.75 6.62 -5.95
CA GLN A 64 -19.29 5.88 -4.77
C GLN A 64 -17.89 5.26 -4.96
N TYR A 65 -17.51 4.92 -6.19
CA TYR A 65 -16.17 4.38 -6.47
C TYR A 65 -15.06 5.41 -6.25
N VAL A 66 -15.30 6.70 -6.53
CA VAL A 66 -14.32 7.75 -6.22
C VAL A 66 -14.03 7.78 -4.73
N VAL A 67 -15.08 7.73 -3.91
CA VAL A 67 -14.98 7.80 -2.45
C VAL A 67 -14.31 6.53 -1.91
N ALA A 68 -14.76 5.35 -2.34
CA ALA A 68 -14.21 4.07 -1.91
C ALA A 68 -12.72 3.91 -2.25
N GLY A 69 -12.26 4.47 -3.39
CA GLY A 69 -10.86 4.43 -3.79
C GLY A 69 -9.97 5.50 -3.16
N SER A 70 -10.54 6.54 -2.55
CA SER A 70 -9.77 7.65 -1.99
C SER A 70 -8.90 7.21 -0.81
N ILE A 71 -9.41 6.32 0.03
CA ILE A 71 -8.68 5.76 1.17
C ILE A 71 -7.46 4.93 0.69
N PRO A 72 -7.62 3.90 -0.16
CA PRO A 72 -6.51 3.21 -0.80
C PRO A 72 -5.49 4.13 -1.48
N MET A 73 -5.98 5.16 -2.18
CA MET A 73 -5.11 6.12 -2.87
C MET A 73 -4.23 6.89 -1.88
N VAL A 74 -4.79 7.36 -0.75
CA VAL A 74 -4.01 8.01 0.32
C VAL A 74 -2.98 7.05 0.89
N MET A 75 -3.33 5.78 1.12
CA MET A 75 -2.38 4.77 1.59
C MET A 75 -1.22 4.57 0.59
N ILE A 76 -1.52 4.56 -0.71
CA ILE A 76 -0.50 4.46 -1.76
C ILE A 76 0.41 5.70 -1.76
N ILE A 77 -0.15 6.91 -1.67
CA ILE A 77 0.62 8.15 -1.61
C ILE A 77 1.54 8.15 -0.38
N LEU A 78 1.04 7.76 0.78
CA LEU A 78 1.84 7.68 2.02
C LEU A 78 2.95 6.63 1.89
N GLY A 79 2.67 5.46 1.30
CA GLY A 79 3.67 4.44 1.03
C GLY A 79 4.76 4.93 0.07
N LEU A 80 4.37 5.60 -1.02
CA LEU A 80 5.32 6.22 -1.96
C LEU A 80 6.14 7.33 -1.30
N ALA A 81 5.52 8.18 -0.47
CA ALA A 81 6.22 9.23 0.26
C ALA A 81 7.23 8.65 1.26
N ALA A 82 6.86 7.60 2.00
CA ALA A 82 7.77 6.87 2.88
C ALA A 82 8.93 6.26 2.10
N PHE A 83 8.65 5.67 0.93
CA PHE A 83 9.67 5.10 0.05
C PHE A 83 10.64 6.16 -0.49
N VAL A 84 10.12 7.29 -0.99
CA VAL A 84 10.95 8.43 -1.44
C VAL A 84 11.74 9.02 -0.27
N GLY A 85 11.13 9.15 0.91
CA GLY A 85 11.82 9.58 2.13
C GLY A 85 12.99 8.67 2.48
N MET A 86 12.79 7.35 2.40
CA MET A 86 13.85 6.37 2.58
C MET A 86 14.95 6.47 1.51
N LEU A 87 14.58 6.70 0.25
CA LEU A 87 15.55 6.95 -0.81
C LEU A 87 16.30 8.28 -0.62
N ARG A 88 15.69 9.30 -0.02
CA ARG A 88 16.37 10.56 0.33
C ARG A 88 17.26 10.44 1.56
N LEU A 89 16.90 9.56 2.50
CA LEU A 89 17.77 9.21 3.63
C LEU A 89 19.10 8.62 3.15
N LYS A 90 19.13 8.05 1.93
CA LYS A 90 20.36 7.67 1.23
C LYS A 90 21.33 8.84 1.10
N ASP A 91 20.87 10.04 0.78
CA ASP A 91 21.72 11.18 0.43
C ASP A 91 22.10 12.04 1.65
N THR A 92 21.31 11.99 2.72
CA THR A 92 21.72 12.56 4.00
C THR A 92 22.88 11.76 4.57
N ASN A 93 24.06 12.36 4.46
CA ASN A 93 25.38 12.05 5.03
C ASN A 93 25.44 11.73 6.54
N TRP A 94 24.35 11.27 7.16
CA TRP A 94 24.32 10.80 8.55
C TRP A 94 25.36 9.68 8.83
N PHE A 95 25.79 8.96 7.79
CA PHE A 95 26.87 7.96 7.91
C PHE A 95 28.29 8.52 7.69
N LEU A 96 28.44 9.75 7.19
CA LEU A 96 29.73 10.45 7.07
C LEU A 96 30.14 11.17 8.37
N ILE A 97 29.44 10.95 9.48
CA ILE A 97 29.90 11.37 10.82
C ILE A 97 31.18 10.61 11.25
N LYS A 98 31.70 9.67 10.45
CA LYS A 98 32.81 8.79 10.87
C LYS A 98 34.18 9.00 10.21
N GLU A 99 34.39 10.03 9.40
CA GLU A 99 35.73 10.33 8.86
C GLU A 99 36.52 11.40 9.64
N THR A 100 35.90 12.10 10.60
CA THR A 100 36.57 13.21 11.31
C THR A 100 37.21 12.86 12.67
N ASN A 101 37.04 11.65 13.21
CA ASN A 101 37.71 11.25 14.46
C ASN A 101 38.67 10.07 14.24
N TRP A 102 39.90 10.39 13.83
CA TRP A 102 41.02 9.45 13.67
C TRP A 102 41.53 8.83 15.00
N PHE A 103 40.93 9.19 16.14
CA PHE A 103 41.36 8.77 17.49
C PHE A 103 40.53 7.63 18.11
N VAL A 104 39.64 6.99 17.35
CA VAL A 104 38.84 5.86 17.86
C VAL A 104 39.74 4.63 18.03
N THR A 105 39.83 4.10 19.26
CA THR A 105 40.63 2.92 19.59
C THR A 105 40.12 1.67 18.86
N GLU A 106 40.99 0.67 18.64
CA GLU A 106 40.64 -0.59 17.96
C GLU A 106 39.47 -1.32 18.66
N ASP A 107 39.40 -1.27 20.00
CA ASP A 107 38.28 -1.84 20.77
C ASP A 107 36.95 -1.14 20.50
N GLU A 108 36.98 0.18 20.31
CA GLU A 108 35.78 0.96 20.02
C GLU A 108 35.31 0.73 18.58
N LYS A 109 36.24 0.52 17.62
CA LYS A 109 35.89 0.05 16.27
C LYS A 109 35.22 -1.32 16.30
N ALA A 110 35.74 -2.28 17.08
CA ALA A 110 35.17 -3.61 17.23
C ALA A 110 33.76 -3.58 17.85
N ASN A 111 33.53 -2.71 18.84
CA ASN A 111 32.20 -2.51 19.44
C ASN A 111 31.20 -1.90 18.45
N ILE A 112 31.62 -0.93 17.64
CA ILE A 112 30.75 -0.33 16.62
C ILE A 112 30.40 -1.36 15.54
N TRP A 113 31.35 -2.21 15.14
CA TRP A 113 31.10 -3.32 14.21
C TRP A 113 30.12 -4.35 14.78
N ARG A 114 30.32 -4.80 16.03
CA ARG A 114 29.37 -5.70 16.72
C ARG A 114 27.96 -5.10 16.82
N LYS A 115 27.86 -3.79 17.09
CA LYS A 115 26.58 -3.09 17.14
C LYS A 115 25.91 -3.06 15.77
N ARG A 116 26.65 -2.76 14.69
CA ARG A 116 26.13 -2.78 13.29
C ARG A 116 25.66 -4.17 12.85
N LEU A 117 26.44 -5.20 13.14
CA LEU A 117 26.07 -6.61 12.89
C LEU A 117 24.76 -6.97 13.60
N ARG A 118 24.63 -6.63 14.89
CA ARG A 118 23.42 -6.90 15.66
C ARG A 118 22.19 -6.17 15.08
N THR A 119 22.34 -4.92 14.64
CA THR A 119 21.25 -4.18 14.00
C THR A 119 20.88 -4.76 12.64
N GLY A 120 21.85 -5.16 11.82
CA GLY A 120 21.62 -5.78 10.51
C GLY A 120 20.86 -7.10 10.62
N VAL A 121 21.23 -7.95 11.58
CA VAL A 121 20.58 -9.23 11.91
C VAL A 121 19.14 -9.07 12.41
N SER A 122 18.89 -8.01 13.18
CA SER A 122 17.53 -7.72 13.66
C SER A 122 16.60 -7.32 12.51
N SER A 123 17.09 -6.55 11.54
CA SER A 123 16.26 -6.03 10.44
C SER A 123 15.82 -7.12 9.47
N THR A 124 16.72 -8.06 9.14
CA THR A 124 16.43 -9.24 8.32
C THR A 124 15.36 -10.15 8.94
N ARG A 125 15.42 -10.37 10.27
CA ARG A 125 14.38 -11.11 11.01
C ARG A 125 13.01 -10.42 10.95
N ASN A 126 12.97 -9.10 11.02
CA ASN A 126 11.70 -8.36 10.98
C ASN A 126 11.02 -8.43 9.60
N ILE A 127 11.80 -8.56 8.52
CA ILE A 127 11.27 -8.65 7.14
C ILE A 127 10.75 -10.03 6.82
N ALA A 128 11.48 -11.06 7.27
CA ALA A 128 11.01 -12.43 7.28
C ALA A 128 9.60 -12.51 7.89
N LEU A 129 9.47 -12.03 9.13
CA LEU A 129 8.20 -11.95 9.86
C LEU A 129 7.14 -11.17 9.08
N PHE A 130 7.51 -10.00 8.53
CA PHE A 130 6.60 -9.16 7.79
C PHE A 130 6.04 -9.88 6.54
N LEU A 131 6.91 -10.44 5.70
CA LEU A 131 6.52 -11.14 4.46
C LEU A 131 5.63 -12.35 4.75
N ILE A 132 5.88 -13.04 5.87
CA ILE A 132 5.08 -14.17 6.33
C ILE A 132 3.67 -13.73 6.72
N ILE A 133 3.56 -12.66 7.50
CA ILE A 133 2.26 -12.10 7.90
C ILE A 133 1.49 -11.62 6.66
N ALA A 134 2.15 -10.91 5.74
CA ALA A 134 1.53 -10.43 4.52
C ALA A 134 1.05 -11.59 3.61
N ALA A 135 1.88 -12.62 3.41
CA ALA A 135 1.51 -13.80 2.63
C ALA A 135 0.33 -14.56 3.23
N ALA A 136 0.29 -14.67 4.56
CA ALA A 136 -0.82 -15.33 5.25
C ALA A 136 -2.13 -14.56 5.15
N VAL A 137 -2.09 -13.23 5.27
CA VAL A 137 -3.26 -12.36 5.13
C VAL A 137 -3.81 -12.38 3.70
N LEU A 138 -2.93 -12.38 2.69
CA LEU A 138 -3.31 -12.38 1.28
C LEU A 138 -3.96 -13.68 0.80
N THR A 139 -3.52 -14.82 1.34
CA THR A 139 -3.92 -16.12 0.80
C THR A 139 -5.15 -16.71 1.50
N GLY A 140 -5.55 -16.16 2.66
CA GLY A 140 -6.60 -16.76 3.50
C GLY A 140 -6.28 -18.20 3.90
N LEU A 141 -5.04 -18.64 3.66
CA LEU A 141 -4.57 -19.99 3.96
C LEU A 141 -4.25 -20.06 5.44
N GLU A 142 -4.54 -21.22 6.03
CA GLU A 142 -4.16 -21.53 7.40
C GLU A 142 -2.68 -21.18 7.60
N LEU A 143 -2.43 -20.14 8.40
CA LEU A 143 -1.15 -19.48 8.60
C LEU A 143 -0.01 -20.50 8.76
N GLU A 144 -0.30 -21.62 9.42
CA GLU A 144 0.64 -22.70 9.72
C GLU A 144 1.34 -23.29 8.50
N LYS A 145 0.68 -23.45 7.34
CA LYS A 145 1.24 -24.21 6.21
C LYS A 145 2.24 -23.42 5.37
N ILE A 146 2.09 -22.09 5.33
CA ILE A 146 2.95 -21.20 4.53
C ILE A 146 3.93 -20.44 5.42
N ALA A 147 3.54 -20.09 6.64
CA ALA A 147 4.41 -19.35 7.54
C ALA A 147 5.68 -20.14 7.87
N ALA A 148 5.57 -21.42 8.20
CA ALA A 148 6.69 -22.25 8.61
C ALA A 148 7.83 -22.34 7.56
N PRO A 149 7.59 -22.68 6.28
CA PRO A 149 8.67 -22.75 5.28
C PRO A 149 9.25 -21.37 4.93
N LEU A 150 8.45 -20.31 4.92
CA LEU A 150 8.95 -18.95 4.71
C LEU A 150 9.77 -18.46 5.91
N PHE A 151 9.39 -18.81 7.14
CA PHE A 151 10.16 -18.51 8.36
C PHE A 151 11.48 -19.24 8.37
N LEU A 152 11.46 -20.53 8.01
CA LEU A 152 12.66 -21.35 7.94
C LEU A 152 13.60 -20.85 6.84
N GLY A 153 13.09 -20.54 5.64
CA GLY A 153 13.90 -20.05 4.52
C GLY A 153 14.55 -18.70 4.83
N SER A 154 13.80 -17.78 5.43
CA SER A 154 14.33 -16.48 5.82
C SER A 154 15.27 -16.54 7.03
N PHE A 155 15.05 -17.46 7.96
CA PHE A 155 15.98 -17.76 9.06
C PHE A 155 17.29 -18.39 8.56
N ILE A 156 17.23 -19.32 7.61
CA ILE A 156 18.42 -19.88 6.96
C ILE A 156 19.18 -18.79 6.22
N TRP A 157 18.49 -17.94 5.46
CA TRP A 157 19.12 -16.83 4.74
C TRP A 157 19.81 -15.83 5.68
N LEU A 158 19.18 -15.55 6.84
CA LEU A 158 19.77 -14.76 7.91
C LEU A 158 21.06 -15.39 8.46
N LEU A 159 21.03 -16.67 8.78
CA LEU A 159 22.21 -17.38 9.30
C LEU A 159 23.35 -17.38 8.27
N LEU A 160 23.03 -17.55 7.00
CA LEU A 160 24.01 -17.50 5.91
C LEU A 160 24.63 -16.11 5.75
N THR A 161 23.85 -15.04 5.90
CA THR A 161 24.39 -13.67 5.83
C THR A 161 25.31 -13.37 7.01
N ILE A 162 24.93 -13.78 8.23
CA ILE A 162 25.78 -13.64 9.43
C ILE A 162 27.07 -14.43 9.27
N TRP A 163 26.97 -15.69 8.86
CA TRP A 163 28.12 -16.57 8.70
C TRP A 163 29.08 -16.05 7.62
N PHE A 164 28.54 -15.58 6.50
CA PHE A 164 29.35 -14.99 5.43
C PHE A 164 30.07 -13.72 5.89
N GLU A 165 29.39 -12.80 6.58
CA GLU A 165 30.01 -11.58 7.09
C GLU A 165 31.11 -11.89 8.13
N ALA A 166 30.87 -12.82 9.06
CA ALA A 166 31.87 -13.26 10.04
C ALA A 166 33.10 -13.87 9.34
N SER A 167 32.88 -14.70 8.33
CA SER A 167 33.94 -15.36 7.56
C SER A 167 34.79 -14.36 6.76
N VAL A 168 34.18 -13.31 6.21
CA VAL A 168 34.88 -12.24 5.49
C VAL A 168 35.69 -11.39 6.46
N TYR A 169 35.14 -11.08 7.63
CA TYR A 169 35.84 -10.31 8.66
C TYR A 169 37.12 -11.02 9.14
N GLU A 170 37.02 -12.31 9.48
CA GLU A 170 38.14 -13.09 10.01
C GLU A 170 39.29 -13.20 9.00
N ARG A 171 38.97 -13.39 7.71
CA ARG A 171 39.97 -13.38 6.62
C ARG A 171 40.55 -12.00 6.34
N ALA A 172 39.77 -10.94 6.51
CA ALA A 172 40.23 -9.58 6.26
C ALA A 172 41.26 -9.15 7.33
N VAL A 173 41.00 -9.45 8.60
CA VAL A 173 41.91 -9.12 9.73
C VAL A 173 43.26 -9.84 9.61
N SER A 174 43.29 -11.09 9.17
CA SER A 174 44.54 -11.85 9.05
C SER A 174 45.43 -11.41 7.88
N SER A 175 44.89 -10.69 6.89
CA SER A 175 45.59 -10.41 5.64
C SER A 175 46.49 -9.17 5.63
N GLY A 176 46.46 -8.31 6.67
CA GLY A 176 47.41 -7.21 6.90
C GLY A 176 47.62 -6.18 5.78
N THR A 177 46.83 -6.20 4.70
CA THR A 177 47.10 -5.50 3.44
C THR A 177 45.99 -4.51 3.09
N GLY A 178 46.28 -3.53 2.22
CA GLY A 178 45.33 -2.52 1.69
C GLY A 178 44.07 -3.09 1.00
N ILE A 179 43.98 -4.42 0.87
CA ILE A 179 42.75 -5.17 0.55
C ILE A 179 41.64 -4.85 1.56
N PHE A 180 41.97 -4.60 2.84
CA PHE A 180 41.02 -4.27 3.89
C PHE A 180 40.16 -3.04 3.54
N ALA A 181 40.79 -1.97 3.06
CA ALA A 181 40.10 -0.73 2.66
C ALA A 181 39.19 -0.93 1.43
N THR A 182 39.47 -1.93 0.59
CA THR A 182 38.63 -2.28 -0.56
C THR A 182 37.44 -3.13 -0.13
N ILE A 183 37.66 -4.10 0.75
CA ILE A 183 36.61 -4.94 1.34
C ILE A 183 35.64 -4.09 2.16
N GLU A 184 36.14 -3.15 2.97
CA GLU A 184 35.28 -2.26 3.77
C GLU A 184 34.38 -1.38 2.90
N ARG A 185 34.92 -0.83 1.81
CA ARG A 185 34.14 -0.06 0.81
C ARG A 185 33.09 -0.91 0.11
N TRP A 186 33.35 -2.21 -0.09
CA TRP A 186 32.37 -3.13 -0.66
C TRP A 186 31.29 -3.53 0.35
N LEU A 187 31.68 -3.91 1.56
CA LEU A 187 30.76 -4.30 2.63
C LEU A 187 29.79 -3.17 3.00
N THR A 188 30.28 -1.92 3.08
CA THR A 188 29.42 -0.75 3.33
C THR A 188 28.41 -0.50 2.20
N LYS A 189 28.80 -0.71 0.93
CA LYS A 189 27.87 -0.65 -0.20
C LYS A 189 26.82 -1.76 -0.12
N ILE A 190 27.23 -2.99 0.20
CA ILE A 190 26.34 -4.15 0.31
C ILE A 190 25.35 -3.96 1.47
N THR A 191 25.82 -3.61 2.67
CA THR A 191 24.94 -3.36 3.83
C THR A 191 23.96 -2.22 3.57
N ARG A 192 24.36 -1.17 2.85
CA ARG A 192 23.45 -0.10 2.41
C ARG A 192 22.39 -0.60 1.42
N TRP A 193 22.79 -1.42 0.45
CA TRP A 193 21.85 -2.04 -0.50
C TRP A 193 20.86 -2.95 0.21
N ILE A 194 21.32 -3.75 1.17
CA ILE A 194 20.47 -4.58 2.02
C ILE A 194 19.51 -3.67 2.80
N ALA A 195 19.98 -2.67 3.53
CA ALA A 195 19.10 -1.78 4.30
C ALA A 195 18.02 -1.08 3.44
N LEU A 196 18.37 -0.67 2.21
CA LEU A 196 17.42 -0.07 1.27
C LEU A 196 16.40 -1.09 0.73
N SER A 197 16.85 -2.28 0.36
CA SER A 197 15.93 -3.34 -0.10
C SER A 197 14.99 -3.76 1.04
N GLN A 198 15.52 -3.82 2.25
CA GLN A 198 14.78 -4.11 3.46
C GLN A 198 13.66 -3.11 3.74
N GLY A 199 13.99 -1.81 3.76
CA GLY A 199 12.97 -0.80 3.96
C GLY A 199 11.95 -0.76 2.81
N PHE A 200 12.36 -1.07 1.57
CA PHE A 200 11.43 -1.23 0.46
C PHE A 200 10.41 -2.35 0.72
N TYR A 201 10.87 -3.55 1.12
CA TYR A 201 9.96 -4.66 1.42
C TYR A 201 9.01 -4.35 2.58
N ILE A 202 9.46 -3.63 3.61
CA ILE A 202 8.61 -3.22 4.73
C ILE A 202 7.53 -2.26 4.25
N VAL A 203 7.89 -1.23 3.49
CA VAL A 203 6.93 -0.23 2.99
C VAL A 203 5.94 -0.84 2.01
N ALA A 204 6.43 -1.58 1.00
CA ALA A 204 5.59 -2.27 0.02
C ALA A 204 4.67 -3.27 0.72
N GLY A 205 5.23 -4.00 1.69
CA GLY A 205 4.52 -4.92 2.53
C GLY A 205 3.36 -4.29 3.31
N LEU A 206 3.62 -3.23 4.07
CA LEU A 206 2.60 -2.52 4.86
C LEU A 206 1.50 -1.95 3.96
N LEU A 207 1.88 -1.48 2.76
CA LEU A 207 0.95 -0.99 1.76
C LEU A 207 0.04 -2.11 1.26
N VAL A 208 0.58 -3.26 0.88
CA VAL A 208 -0.21 -4.42 0.45
C VAL A 208 -1.11 -4.92 1.58
N PHE A 209 -0.58 -5.10 2.78
CA PHE A 209 -1.37 -5.51 3.95
C PHE A 209 -2.51 -4.53 4.21
N GLY A 210 -2.23 -3.23 4.20
CA GLY A 210 -3.23 -2.19 4.43
C GLY A 210 -4.33 -2.17 3.36
N LEU A 211 -3.98 -2.36 2.09
CA LEU A 211 -4.95 -2.45 0.98
C LEU A 211 -5.85 -3.67 1.11
N VAL A 212 -5.28 -4.82 1.47
CA VAL A 212 -6.04 -6.07 1.67
C VAL A 212 -6.95 -5.94 2.89
N PHE A 213 -6.41 -5.48 4.02
CA PHE A 213 -7.18 -5.24 5.24
C PHE A 213 -8.32 -4.26 4.99
N TYR A 214 -8.05 -3.16 4.29
CA TYR A 214 -9.11 -2.22 3.92
C TYR A 214 -10.20 -2.90 3.09
N THR A 215 -9.82 -3.64 2.05
CA THR A 215 -10.78 -4.26 1.12
C THR A 215 -11.62 -5.35 1.79
N VAL A 216 -11.03 -6.16 2.67
CA VAL A 216 -11.69 -7.33 3.28
C VAL A 216 -12.41 -6.99 4.58
N GLU A 217 -11.84 -6.13 5.43
CA GLU A 217 -12.37 -5.88 6.78
C GLU A 217 -13.07 -4.53 6.93
N VAL A 218 -12.49 -3.47 6.37
CA VAL A 218 -12.99 -2.09 6.59
C VAL A 218 -14.12 -1.78 5.63
N TYR A 219 -13.92 -2.06 4.34
CA TYR A 219 -14.82 -1.67 3.27
C TYR A 219 -16.22 -2.28 3.41
N PRO A 220 -16.41 -3.58 3.75
CA PRO A 220 -17.74 -4.15 3.93
C PRO A 220 -18.52 -3.57 5.12
N ARG A 221 -17.81 -2.98 6.10
CA ARG A 221 -18.40 -2.34 7.30
C ARG A 221 -18.62 -0.83 7.11
N LEU A 222 -18.16 -0.28 6.00
CA LEU A 222 -18.26 1.16 5.73
C LEU A 222 -19.73 1.52 5.46
N PRO A 223 -20.29 2.56 6.09
CA PRO A 223 -21.64 3.02 5.78
C PRO A 223 -21.75 3.50 4.32
N GLN A 224 -22.94 3.37 3.73
CA GLN A 224 -23.18 3.75 2.35
C GLN A 224 -22.88 5.23 2.07
N GLU A 225 -23.11 6.11 3.04
CA GLU A 225 -22.82 7.56 2.97
C GLU A 225 -21.33 7.83 2.70
N PHE A 226 -20.45 6.92 3.10
CA PHE A 226 -19.01 7.00 2.91
C PHE A 226 -18.51 6.16 1.72
N GLY A 227 -19.41 5.75 0.83
CA GLY A 227 -19.06 4.92 -0.35
C GLY A 227 -19.01 3.42 -0.07
N GLY A 228 -19.54 2.99 1.08
CA GLY A 228 -19.74 1.58 1.38
C GLY A 228 -20.81 0.93 0.52
N GLY A 229 -20.90 -0.40 0.60
CA GLY A 229 -21.82 -1.19 -0.21
C GLY A 229 -23.28 -0.73 -0.06
N ARG A 230 -23.92 -0.36 -1.17
CA ARG A 230 -25.34 -0.03 -1.20
C ARG A 230 -26.19 -1.32 -1.11
N PRO A 231 -27.13 -1.44 -0.16
CA PRO A 231 -28.08 -2.53 -0.16
C PRO A 231 -28.87 -2.50 -1.47
N ARG A 232 -28.83 -3.62 -2.20
CA ARG A 232 -29.64 -3.81 -3.41
C ARG A 232 -30.98 -4.38 -2.99
N CYS A 233 -32.07 -3.80 -3.47
CA CYS A 233 -33.38 -4.42 -3.32
C CYS A 233 -33.36 -5.74 -4.10
N ALA A 234 -33.39 -6.87 -3.40
CA ALA A 234 -33.64 -8.16 -4.02
C ALA A 234 -35.12 -8.23 -4.37
N HIS A 235 -35.44 -8.35 -5.66
CA HIS A 235 -36.80 -8.67 -6.07
C HIS A 235 -36.99 -10.17 -5.89
N LEU A 236 -37.64 -10.55 -4.79
CA LEU A 236 -37.92 -11.95 -4.49
C LEU A 236 -39.28 -12.30 -5.09
N GLU A 237 -39.27 -12.87 -6.30
CA GLU A 237 -40.49 -13.42 -6.88
C GLU A 237 -40.78 -14.77 -6.26
N ILE A 238 -41.68 -14.79 -5.28
CA ILE A 238 -42.10 -16.03 -4.65
C ILE A 238 -43.41 -16.49 -5.25
N SER A 239 -43.40 -17.69 -5.83
CA SER A 239 -44.64 -18.28 -6.32
C SER A 239 -45.50 -18.77 -5.16
N ARG A 240 -46.66 -18.15 -4.98
CA ARG A 240 -47.58 -18.40 -3.84
C ARG A 240 -47.98 -19.87 -3.71
N HIS A 241 -48.08 -20.60 -4.83
CA HIS A 241 -48.45 -22.03 -4.84
C HIS A 241 -47.36 -22.96 -4.31
N ARG A 242 -46.11 -22.48 -4.14
CA ARG A 242 -44.99 -23.26 -3.60
C ARG A 242 -44.69 -22.94 -2.13
N MET A 243 -45.39 -21.98 -1.53
CA MET A 243 -45.22 -21.65 -0.12
C MET A 243 -46.24 -22.41 0.73
N SER A 244 -45.79 -22.90 1.89
CA SER A 244 -46.71 -23.38 2.91
C SER A 244 -47.58 -22.23 3.44
N SER A 245 -48.78 -22.56 3.92
CA SER A 245 -49.67 -21.61 4.57
C SER A 245 -49.01 -20.87 5.73
N ASP A 246 -48.15 -21.56 6.48
CA ASP A 246 -47.47 -21.02 7.66
C ASP A 246 -46.42 -19.96 7.28
N SER A 247 -45.64 -20.21 6.23
CA SER A 247 -44.68 -19.21 5.71
C SER A 247 -45.38 -17.99 5.13
N LEU A 248 -46.53 -18.18 4.47
CA LEU A 248 -47.35 -17.07 3.99
C LEU A 248 -47.89 -16.21 5.13
N ALA A 249 -48.33 -16.84 6.23
CA ALA A 249 -48.84 -16.14 7.40
C ALA A 249 -47.75 -15.36 8.17
N GLN A 250 -46.49 -15.80 8.10
CA GLN A 250 -45.36 -15.09 8.69
C GLN A 250 -44.87 -13.90 7.85
N ILE A 251 -44.90 -14.02 6.52
CA ILE A 251 -44.35 -13.01 5.60
C ILE A 251 -45.37 -11.90 5.30
N PHE A 252 -46.66 -12.25 5.18
CA PHE A 252 -47.70 -11.34 4.77
C PHE A 252 -48.70 -11.09 5.89
N ASP A 253 -49.13 -9.84 6.05
CA ASP A 253 -50.23 -9.52 6.96
C ASP A 253 -51.48 -10.34 6.56
N PRO A 254 -52.10 -11.09 7.49
CA PRO A 254 -53.28 -11.90 7.21
C PRO A 254 -54.44 -11.11 6.58
N LYS A 255 -54.49 -9.78 6.77
CA LYS A 255 -55.46 -8.90 6.11
C LYS A 255 -55.22 -8.79 4.60
N VAL A 256 -53.96 -8.75 4.17
CA VAL A 256 -53.59 -8.70 2.74
C VAL A 256 -53.92 -10.03 2.08
N LEU A 257 -53.72 -11.15 2.78
CA LEU A 257 -54.00 -12.50 2.27
C LEU A 257 -55.50 -12.77 1.99
N LYS A 258 -56.40 -12.13 2.74
CA LYS A 258 -57.86 -12.29 2.61
C LYS A 258 -58.53 -11.36 1.59
N SER A 259 -57.84 -10.36 1.06
CA SER A 259 -58.43 -9.53 0.01
C SER A 259 -58.51 -10.33 -1.29
N GLU A 260 -59.67 -10.34 -1.95
CA GLU A 260 -59.88 -11.03 -3.24
C GLU A 260 -59.06 -10.40 -4.38
N ASN A 261 -58.53 -9.19 -4.17
CA ASN A 261 -57.69 -8.45 -5.12
C ASN A 261 -56.53 -7.72 -4.39
N PRO A 262 -55.52 -8.43 -3.87
CA PRO A 262 -54.41 -7.81 -3.15
C PRO A 262 -53.48 -6.99 -4.05
N PHE A 263 -53.61 -7.15 -5.36
CA PHE A 263 -52.80 -6.50 -6.39
C PHE A 263 -53.59 -5.59 -7.32
N GLN A 264 -54.79 -5.12 -6.94
CA GLN A 264 -55.30 -3.92 -7.57
C GLN A 264 -54.33 -2.79 -7.23
N LYS A 265 -53.36 -2.60 -8.14
CA LYS A 265 -52.45 -1.45 -8.21
C LYS A 265 -53.34 -0.24 -7.96
N LYS A 266 -53.30 0.28 -6.74
CA LYS A 266 -53.60 1.68 -6.52
C LYS A 266 -52.57 2.37 -7.39
N SER A 267 -53.01 2.83 -8.56
CA SER A 267 -52.19 3.60 -9.48
C SER A 267 -51.65 4.74 -8.65
N LEU A 268 -50.40 4.59 -8.20
CA LEU A 268 -49.63 5.67 -7.63
C LEU A 268 -49.49 6.67 -8.78
N GLN A 269 -50.44 7.61 -8.83
CA GLN A 269 -50.28 8.81 -9.60
C GLN A 269 -48.95 9.40 -9.11
N PRO A 270 -47.98 9.62 -10.01
CA PRO A 270 -46.74 10.26 -9.60
C PRO A 270 -47.10 11.59 -8.93
N PRO A 271 -46.47 11.93 -7.80
CA PRO A 271 -46.67 13.25 -7.21
C PRO A 271 -46.33 14.27 -8.30
N LEU A 272 -47.29 15.14 -8.62
CA LEU A 272 -47.04 16.31 -9.45
C LEU A 272 -45.98 17.14 -8.72
N ILE A 273 -44.79 17.21 -9.33
CA ILE A 273 -43.71 18.13 -8.95
C ILE A 273 -44.02 19.48 -9.58
#